data_AF-A0AAN7EEP1-F1
#
_entry.id   AF-A0AAN7EEP1-F1
#
_cell.length_a   1.000
_cell.length_b   1.000
_cell.length_c   1.000
_cell.angle_alpha   90.00
_cell.angle_beta   90.00
_cell.angle_gamma   90.00
#
_symmetry.space_group_name_H-M   'P 1'
#
loop_
_entity.id
_entity.type
_entity.pdbx_description
1 polymer ?
#
loop_
_entity_poly.entity_id
_entity_poly.type
_entity_poly.pdbx_seq_one_letter_code
_entity_poly.pdbx_strand_id
1 'polypeptide(L)'
;MAEARSQQAASMTEFHWLGHRFPISNAKTRVAILKGRWFFSPLLGLLLYSKKSQVLLYVSSFAFTAYHEARSCIRSDLVSAGNAENVKDDLNGLDKAVSAVLGQRTIERNQLLVTVAKSKLTRQHDDKNEKVTKPEELVRLYDLLLQNTADLSDLVSSGRDRKPEELAFSEECALKSLSFRAERCFYLAKSYSLAAKSCRSLCIILPCSVSC
;
A
#
# COMPACT_ATOMS: atom_id res chain seq x y z
N MET A 1 -7.12 -27.64 -6.43
CA MET A 1 -6.74 -26.36 -5.78
C MET A 1 -7.89 -25.36 -5.60
N ALA A 2 -8.80 -25.18 -6.57
CA ALA A 2 -9.96 -24.28 -6.42
C ALA A 2 -10.97 -24.75 -5.35
N GLU A 3 -11.15 -26.07 -5.22
CA GLU A 3 -12.12 -26.69 -4.31
C GLU A 3 -11.77 -26.51 -2.81
N ALA A 4 -10.48 -26.68 -2.46
CA ALA A 4 -9.97 -26.37 -1.12
C ALA A 4 -10.11 -24.86 -0.77
N ARG A 5 -10.05 -23.97 -1.77
CA ARG A 5 -10.27 -22.53 -1.58
C ARG A 5 -11.74 -22.19 -1.32
N SER A 6 -12.67 -22.88 -1.99
CA SER A 6 -14.10 -22.75 -1.69
C SER A 6 -14.44 -23.23 -0.28
N GLN A 7 -13.84 -24.35 0.17
CA GLN A 7 -14.05 -24.85 1.53
C GLN A 7 -13.50 -23.91 2.61
N GLN A 8 -12.33 -23.30 2.39
CA GLN A 8 -11.78 -22.31 3.32
C GLN A 8 -12.48 -20.95 3.25
N ALA A 9 -13.04 -20.59 2.09
CA ALA A 9 -13.93 -19.44 1.97
C ALA A 9 -15.25 -19.66 2.70
N ALA A 10 -15.74 -20.89 2.73
CA ALA A 10 -16.96 -21.24 3.46
C ALA A 10 -16.80 -21.03 4.98
N SER A 11 -15.62 -21.27 5.55
CA SER A 11 -15.34 -21.08 6.98
C SER A 11 -14.96 -19.65 7.39
N MET A 12 -14.54 -18.79 6.46
CA MET A 12 -14.18 -17.39 6.76
C MET A 12 -15.41 -16.49 6.77
N THR A 13 -16.19 -16.50 7.85
CA THR A 13 -17.40 -15.66 7.99
C THR A 13 -17.09 -14.21 8.38
N GLU A 14 -15.86 -13.92 8.81
CA GLU A 14 -15.51 -12.64 9.43
C GLU A 14 -14.15 -12.12 8.96
N PHE A 15 -14.06 -10.81 8.82
CA PHE A 15 -12.84 -10.07 8.54
C PHE A 15 -12.37 -9.36 9.80
N HIS A 16 -11.10 -9.55 10.14
CA HIS A 16 -10.49 -8.93 11.31
C HIS A 16 -9.47 -7.89 10.86
N TRP A 17 -9.59 -6.66 11.35
CA TRP A 17 -8.69 -5.57 11.00
C TRP A 17 -8.61 -4.54 12.13
N LEU A 18 -7.39 -4.23 12.59
CA LEU A 18 -7.09 -3.29 13.69
C LEU A 18 -8.00 -3.47 14.92
N GLY A 19 -8.15 -4.71 15.38
CA GLY A 19 -8.98 -5.05 16.54
C GLY A 19 -10.49 -5.02 16.27
N HIS A 20 -10.95 -4.61 15.09
CA HIS A 20 -12.34 -4.70 14.66
C HIS A 20 -12.65 -6.01 13.93
N ARG A 21 -13.91 -6.42 14.01
CA ARG A 21 -14.45 -7.64 13.43
C ARG A 21 -15.65 -7.27 12.58
N PHE A 22 -15.59 -7.61 11.30
CA PHE A 22 -16.61 -7.27 10.31
C PHE A 22 -17.19 -8.56 9.73
N PRO A 23 -18.52 -8.73 9.73
CA PRO A 23 -19.14 -9.91 9.13
C PRO A 23 -18.99 -9.88 7.60
N ILE A 24 -18.80 -11.05 6.99
CA ILE A 24 -18.74 -11.21 5.53
C ILE A 24 -19.78 -12.24 5.08
N SER A 25 -20.93 -11.75 4.62
CA SER A 25 -22.00 -12.61 4.11
C SER A 25 -21.70 -13.12 2.69
N ASN A 26 -21.16 -12.25 1.82
CA ASN A 26 -20.96 -12.55 0.42
C ASN A 26 -19.77 -13.51 0.19
N ALA A 27 -20.04 -14.66 -0.43
CA ALA A 27 -19.04 -15.67 -0.78
C ALA A 27 -17.96 -15.14 -1.76
N LYS A 28 -18.32 -14.26 -2.71
CA LYS A 28 -17.35 -13.66 -3.65
C LYS A 28 -16.35 -12.78 -2.92
N THR A 29 -16.82 -11.95 -1.99
CA THR A 29 -15.97 -11.13 -1.12
C THR A 29 -15.03 -11.99 -0.28
N ARG A 30 -15.53 -13.09 0.32
CA ARG A 30 -14.70 -14.05 1.07
C ARG A 30 -13.59 -14.65 0.22
N VAL A 31 -13.92 -15.11 -0.98
CA VAL A 31 -12.95 -15.67 -1.94
C VAL A 31 -11.89 -14.63 -2.33
N ALA A 32 -12.30 -13.39 -2.64
CA ALA A 32 -11.39 -12.33 -3.04
C ALA A 32 -10.43 -11.92 -1.91
N ILE A 33 -10.93 -11.77 -0.67
CA ILE A 33 -10.09 -11.49 0.51
C ILE A 33 -9.12 -12.64 0.76
N LEU A 34 -9.57 -13.90 0.68
CA LEU A 34 -8.70 -15.05 0.84
C LEU A 34 -7.60 -15.06 -0.20
N LYS A 35 -7.94 -14.90 -1.49
CA LYS A 35 -6.95 -14.78 -2.57
C LYS A 35 -5.88 -13.77 -2.16
N GLY A 36 -6.26 -12.57 -1.70
CA GLY A 36 -5.31 -11.55 -1.24
C GLY A 36 -4.42 -11.97 -0.05
N ARG A 37 -4.96 -12.69 0.94
CA ARG A 37 -4.21 -13.14 2.13
C ARG A 37 -3.19 -14.24 1.82
N TRP A 38 -3.53 -15.17 0.92
CA TRP A 38 -2.66 -16.30 0.57
C TRP A 38 -1.29 -15.86 0.02
N PHE A 39 -1.26 -14.74 -0.70
CA PHE A 39 -0.02 -14.21 -1.25
C PHE A 39 0.92 -13.59 -0.21
N PHE A 40 0.50 -13.51 1.05
CA PHE A 40 1.36 -13.15 2.18
C PHE A 40 1.64 -14.33 3.12
N SER A 41 1.33 -15.56 2.69
CA SER A 41 1.68 -16.76 3.47
C SER A 41 3.21 -16.85 3.66
N PRO A 42 3.70 -17.25 4.84
CA PRO A 42 5.14 -17.42 5.12
C PRO A 42 5.87 -18.30 4.08
N LEU A 43 5.15 -19.26 3.48
CA LEU A 43 5.64 -20.11 2.40
C LEU A 43 6.04 -19.33 1.14
N LEU A 44 5.31 -18.27 0.81
CA LEU A 44 5.67 -17.40 -0.29
C LEU A 44 6.86 -16.50 0.09
N GLY A 45 6.96 -16.09 1.36
CA GLY A 45 8.12 -15.39 1.90
C GLY A 45 9.44 -16.17 1.74
N LEU A 46 9.40 -17.50 1.90
CA LEU A 46 10.56 -18.37 1.62
C LEU A 46 10.87 -18.48 0.11
N LEU A 47 9.86 -18.53 -0.76
CA LEU A 47 10.06 -18.56 -2.23
C LEU A 47 10.60 -17.22 -2.77
N LEU A 48 10.31 -16.13 -2.08
CA LEU A 48 10.76 -14.76 -2.37
C LEU A 48 12.14 -14.44 -1.79
N TYR A 49 12.82 -15.40 -1.15
CA TYR A 49 14.18 -15.25 -0.61
C TYR A 49 15.23 -14.92 -1.70
N SER A 50 14.91 -15.18 -2.96
CA SER A 50 15.61 -14.55 -4.08
C SER A 50 15.12 -13.12 -4.20
N LYS A 51 15.95 -12.14 -3.79
CA LYS A 51 15.74 -10.66 -3.83
C LYS A 51 15.43 -10.07 -5.21
N LYS A 52 14.69 -10.75 -6.08
CA LYS A 52 14.22 -10.23 -7.36
C LYS A 52 12.98 -9.39 -7.09
N SER A 53 13.18 -8.07 -6.92
CA SER A 53 12.13 -7.08 -6.71
C SER A 53 10.98 -7.16 -7.74
N GLN A 54 11.24 -7.72 -8.93
CA GLN A 54 10.24 -7.99 -9.96
C GLN A 54 9.23 -9.08 -9.58
N VAL A 55 9.67 -10.17 -8.94
CA VAL A 55 8.77 -11.25 -8.50
C VAL A 55 7.89 -10.76 -7.35
N LEU A 56 8.48 -10.02 -6.41
CA LEU A 56 7.74 -9.43 -5.30
C LEU A 56 6.72 -8.40 -5.79
N LEU A 57 7.06 -7.61 -6.82
CA LEU A 57 6.14 -6.67 -7.46
C LEU A 57 4.96 -7.38 -8.15
N TYR A 58 5.24 -8.50 -8.82
CA TYR A 58 4.20 -9.33 -9.44
C TYR A 58 3.21 -9.88 -8.41
N VAL A 59 3.73 -10.48 -7.34
CA VAL A 59 2.93 -11.02 -6.22
C VAL A 59 2.10 -9.91 -5.56
N SER A 60 2.72 -8.77 -5.24
CA SER A 60 2.04 -7.62 -4.64
C SER A 60 0.93 -7.07 -5.54
N SER A 61 1.16 -7.05 -6.87
CA SER A 61 0.14 -6.63 -7.85
C SER A 61 -1.05 -7.60 -7.89
N PHE A 62 -0.82 -8.90 -7.70
CA PHE A 62 -1.91 -9.87 -7.62
C PHE A 62 -2.75 -9.67 -6.36
N ALA A 63 -2.11 -9.46 -5.20
CA ALA A 63 -2.81 -9.18 -3.95
C ALA A 63 -3.62 -7.88 -4.04
N PHE A 64 -3.05 -6.82 -4.64
CA PHE A 64 -3.73 -5.57 -4.93
C PHE A 64 -5.01 -5.80 -5.74
N THR A 65 -4.93 -6.56 -6.84
CA THR A 65 -6.10 -6.90 -7.67
C THR A 65 -7.17 -7.66 -6.89
N ALA A 66 -6.77 -8.61 -6.05
CA ALA A 66 -7.71 -9.39 -5.23
C ALA A 66 -8.47 -8.53 -4.22
N TYR A 67 -7.79 -7.58 -3.54
CA TYR A 67 -8.46 -6.64 -2.64
C TYR A 67 -9.32 -5.61 -3.40
N HIS A 68 -8.94 -5.23 -4.61
CA HIS A 68 -9.77 -4.39 -5.47
C HIS A 68 -11.07 -5.11 -5.89
N GLU A 69 -10.97 -6.41 -6.25
CA GLU A 69 -12.12 -7.27 -6.54
C GLU A 69 -13.05 -7.38 -5.32
N ALA A 70 -12.48 -7.60 -4.12
CA ALA A 70 -13.24 -7.67 -2.87
C ALA A 70 -14.02 -6.38 -2.60
N ARG A 71 -13.36 -5.22 -2.71
CA ARG A 71 -13.99 -3.90 -2.54
C ARG A 71 -15.11 -3.66 -3.54
N SER A 72 -14.91 -4.06 -4.80
CA SER A 72 -15.95 -3.96 -5.83
C SER A 72 -17.18 -4.80 -5.49
N CYS A 73 -16.99 -6.01 -4.95
CA CYS A 73 -18.08 -6.87 -4.51
C CYS A 73 -18.85 -6.23 -3.35
N ILE A 74 -18.15 -5.71 -2.33
CA ILE A 74 -18.76 -5.04 -1.18
C ILE A 74 -19.61 -3.83 -1.62
N ARG A 75 -19.11 -3.03 -2.57
CA ARG A 75 -19.86 -1.87 -3.10
C ARG A 75 -21.07 -2.26 -3.91
N SER A 76 -20.99 -3.35 -4.66
CA SER A 76 -22.16 -3.93 -5.33
C SER A 76 -23.22 -4.38 -4.30
N ASP A 77 -22.79 -4.98 -3.19
CA ASP A 77 -23.69 -5.40 -2.12
C ASP A 77 -24.33 -4.19 -1.41
N LEU A 78 -23.56 -3.11 -1.18
CA LEU A 78 -24.07 -1.85 -0.62
C LEU A 78 -25.20 -1.26 -1.47
N VAL A 79 -25.03 -1.25 -2.79
CA VAL A 79 -26.08 -0.80 -3.73
C VAL A 79 -27.30 -1.72 -3.67
N SER A 80 -27.09 -3.03 -3.49
CA SER A 80 -28.16 -4.03 -3.45
C SER A 80 -28.89 -4.12 -2.10
N ALA A 81 -28.31 -3.59 -1.02
CA ALA A 81 -28.84 -3.71 0.34
C ALA A 81 -30.15 -2.91 0.59
N GLY A 82 -30.59 -2.07 -0.36
CA GLY A 82 -31.88 -1.36 -0.28
C GLY A 82 -31.95 -0.42 0.92
N ASN A 83 -32.89 -0.63 1.84
CA ASN A 83 -33.08 0.17 3.07
C ASN A 83 -32.77 -0.60 4.37
N ALA A 84 -32.09 -1.74 4.30
CA ALA A 84 -31.69 -2.49 5.49
C ALA A 84 -30.49 -1.79 6.18
N GLU A 85 -30.79 -0.88 7.11
CA GLU A 85 -29.79 0.02 7.71
C GLU A 85 -28.67 -0.73 8.46
N ASN A 86 -29.02 -1.78 9.20
CA ASN A 86 -28.04 -2.63 9.88
C ASN A 86 -27.05 -3.31 8.91
N VAL A 87 -27.55 -3.78 7.76
CA VAL A 87 -26.72 -4.40 6.72
C VAL A 87 -25.81 -3.36 6.05
N LYS A 88 -26.30 -2.13 5.86
CA LYS A 88 -25.49 -1.04 5.31
C LYS A 88 -24.37 -0.64 6.25
N ASP A 89 -24.62 -0.54 7.54
CA ASP A 89 -23.60 -0.18 8.53
C ASP A 89 -22.47 -1.23 8.56
N ASP A 90 -22.82 -2.52 8.58
CA ASP A 90 -21.86 -3.62 8.50
C ASP A 90 -21.04 -3.57 7.22
N LEU A 91 -21.69 -3.37 6.07
CA LEU A 91 -21.02 -3.29 4.77
C LEU A 91 -20.15 -2.03 4.61
N ASN A 92 -20.56 -0.89 5.19
CA ASN A 92 -19.77 0.34 5.21
C ASN A 92 -18.50 0.16 6.06
N GLY A 93 -18.63 -0.44 7.24
CA GLY A 93 -17.48 -0.81 8.07
C GLY A 93 -16.51 -1.73 7.33
N LEU A 94 -17.04 -2.74 6.64
CA LEU A 94 -16.26 -3.66 5.83
C LEU A 94 -15.60 -2.97 4.62
N ASP A 95 -16.30 -2.09 3.88
CA ASP A 95 -15.72 -1.31 2.77
C ASP A 95 -14.57 -0.44 3.27
N LYS A 96 -14.74 0.21 4.42
CA LYS A 96 -13.70 1.03 5.05
C LYS A 96 -12.46 0.19 5.38
N ALA A 97 -12.64 -0.94 6.07
CA ALA A 97 -11.54 -1.81 6.46
C ALA A 97 -10.80 -2.42 5.25
N VAL A 98 -11.55 -2.90 4.24
CA VAL A 98 -10.96 -3.44 3.00
C VAL A 98 -10.28 -2.34 2.18
N SER A 99 -10.84 -1.13 2.15
CA SER A 99 -10.20 0.03 1.51
C SER A 99 -8.89 0.40 2.19
N ALA A 100 -8.81 0.33 3.52
CA ALA A 100 -7.58 0.59 4.25
C ALA A 100 -6.50 -0.48 3.96
N VAL A 101 -6.87 -1.76 3.93
CA VAL A 101 -5.94 -2.83 3.50
C VAL A 101 -5.49 -2.64 2.06
N LEU A 102 -6.39 -2.25 1.15
CA LEU A 102 -6.02 -1.93 -0.23
C LEU A 102 -5.02 -0.76 -0.29
N GLY A 103 -5.22 0.28 0.54
CA GLY A 103 -4.27 1.38 0.71
C GLY A 103 -2.88 0.90 1.16
N GLN A 104 -2.81 0.03 2.17
CA GLN A 104 -1.55 -0.59 2.62
C GLN A 104 -0.85 -1.33 1.46
N ARG A 105 -1.58 -2.19 0.73
CA ARG A 105 -1.02 -2.93 -0.41
C ARG A 105 -0.56 -2.03 -1.54
N THR A 106 -1.23 -0.89 -1.73
CA THR A 106 -0.82 0.12 -2.72
C THR A 106 0.52 0.77 -2.33
N ILE A 107 0.70 1.12 -1.06
CA ILE A 107 1.96 1.66 -0.54
C ILE A 107 3.09 0.62 -0.71
N GLU A 108 2.88 -0.62 -0.30
CA GLU A 108 3.86 -1.71 -0.44
C GLU A 108 4.28 -1.91 -1.90
N ARG A 109 3.31 -1.98 -2.82
CA ARG A 109 3.57 -2.08 -4.26
C ARG A 109 4.41 -0.91 -4.77
N ASN A 110 4.09 0.30 -4.34
CA ASN A 110 4.81 1.50 -4.77
C ASN A 110 6.23 1.58 -4.18
N GLN A 111 6.47 1.06 -2.97
CA GLN A 111 7.81 0.91 -2.41
C GLN A 111 8.68 -0.07 -3.24
N LEU A 112 8.06 -1.10 -3.83
CA LEU A 112 8.76 -1.99 -4.75
C LEU A 112 9.09 -1.31 -6.07
N LEU A 113 8.20 -0.46 -6.60
CA LEU A 113 8.49 0.38 -7.78
C LEU A 113 9.68 1.32 -7.51
N VAL A 114 9.72 1.94 -6.32
CA VAL A 114 10.88 2.73 -5.87
C VAL A 114 12.14 1.87 -5.83
N THR A 115 12.09 0.67 -5.26
CA THR A 115 13.25 -0.23 -5.21
C THR A 115 13.78 -0.57 -6.61
N VAL A 116 12.88 -0.86 -7.56
CA VAL A 116 13.23 -1.10 -8.96
C VAL A 116 13.84 0.15 -9.60
N ALA A 117 13.22 1.32 -9.42
CA ALA A 117 13.70 2.58 -9.97
C ALA A 117 15.09 2.96 -9.40
N LYS A 118 15.31 2.79 -8.09
CA LYS A 118 16.63 2.98 -7.44
C LYS A 118 17.68 2.06 -8.07
N SER A 119 17.36 0.78 -8.26
CA SER A 119 18.31 -0.18 -8.87
C SER A 119 18.71 0.22 -10.30
N LYS A 120 17.77 0.74 -11.09
CA LYS A 120 18.03 1.23 -12.45
C LYS A 120 18.85 2.51 -12.46
N LEU A 121 18.60 3.42 -11.51
CA LEU A 121 19.37 4.66 -11.38
C LEU A 121 20.84 4.37 -11.01
N THR A 122 21.11 3.36 -10.17
CA THR A 122 22.49 2.98 -9.81
C THR A 122 23.22 2.27 -10.95
N ARG A 123 22.53 1.43 -11.74
CA ARG A 123 23.13 0.67 -12.86
C ARG A 123 23.42 1.51 -14.11
N GLN A 124 22.80 2.67 -14.25
CA GLN A 124 23.08 3.61 -15.35
C GLN A 124 24.52 4.13 -15.39
N HIS A 125 25.31 3.92 -14.34
CA HIS A 125 26.73 4.25 -14.39
C HIS A 125 27.54 3.31 -15.31
N ASP A 126 26.99 2.15 -15.73
CA ASP A 126 27.69 1.13 -16.52
C ASP A 126 27.18 0.92 -17.96
N ASP A 127 25.89 1.14 -18.27
CA ASP A 127 25.29 0.79 -19.57
C ASP A 127 24.67 1.98 -20.33
N LYS A 128 25.21 2.27 -21.53
CA LYS A 128 24.81 3.43 -22.38
C LYS A 128 23.50 3.26 -23.15
N ASN A 129 22.83 2.11 -23.08
CA ASN A 129 21.74 1.76 -24.01
C ASN A 129 20.36 1.53 -23.37
N GLU A 130 20.20 1.70 -22.04
CA GLU A 130 18.91 1.54 -21.35
C GLU A 130 18.25 2.90 -21.02
N LYS A 131 16.91 2.98 -21.05
CA LYS A 131 16.14 4.19 -20.76
C LYS A 131 16.55 4.76 -19.38
N VAL A 132 17.21 5.91 -19.40
CA VAL A 132 17.72 6.60 -18.21
C VAL A 132 16.55 6.98 -17.28
N THR A 133 16.38 6.21 -16.20
CA THR A 133 15.58 6.59 -15.03
C THR A 133 16.24 7.80 -14.38
N LYS A 134 15.59 8.95 -14.42
CA LYS A 134 16.12 10.19 -13.84
C LYS A 134 15.72 10.33 -12.37
N PRO A 135 16.48 11.05 -11.52
CA PRO A 135 16.12 11.26 -10.12
C PRO A 135 14.74 11.90 -9.90
N GLU A 136 14.25 12.71 -10.85
CA GLU A 136 12.92 13.31 -10.81
C GLU A 136 11.79 12.27 -10.81
N GLU A 137 12.04 11.09 -11.40
CA GLU A 137 11.08 9.99 -11.37
C GLU A 137 10.95 9.42 -9.95
N LEU A 138 12.06 9.33 -9.20
CA LEU A 138 12.02 8.93 -7.80
C LEU A 138 11.29 9.97 -6.94
N VAL A 139 11.48 11.27 -7.21
CA VAL A 139 10.73 12.34 -6.52
C VAL A 139 9.22 12.14 -6.71
N ARG A 140 8.76 11.90 -7.94
CA ARG A 140 7.34 11.63 -8.23
C ARG A 140 6.80 10.39 -7.53
N LEU A 141 7.58 9.31 -7.48
CA LEU A 141 7.20 8.09 -6.77
C LEU A 141 7.08 8.33 -5.25
N TYR A 142 7.95 9.15 -4.66
CA TYR A 142 7.84 9.51 -3.25
C TYR A 142 6.69 10.50 -2.97
N ASP A 143 6.39 11.43 -3.88
CA ASP A 143 5.17 12.25 -3.80
C ASP A 143 3.91 11.37 -3.76
N LEU A 144 3.84 10.37 -4.63
CA LEU A 144 2.74 9.41 -4.64
C LEU A 144 2.67 8.58 -3.35
N LEU A 145 3.81 8.13 -2.81
CA LEU A 145 3.85 7.42 -1.54
C LEU A 145 3.38 8.28 -0.36
N LEU A 146 3.73 9.57 -0.35
CA LEU A 146 3.26 10.52 0.66
C LEU A 146 1.76 10.74 0.57
N GLN A 147 1.22 10.94 -0.63
CA GLN A 147 -0.22 11.09 -0.83
C GLN A 147 -0.97 9.83 -0.37
N ASN A 148 -0.53 8.64 -0.81
CA ASN A 148 -1.17 7.38 -0.42
C ASN A 148 -1.14 7.15 1.10
N THR A 149 -0.07 7.57 1.77
CA THR A 149 0.07 7.41 3.23
C THR A 149 -0.84 8.39 3.98
N ALA A 150 -0.98 9.62 3.47
CA ALA A 150 -1.91 10.61 4.01
C ALA A 150 -3.37 10.14 3.85
N ASP A 151 -3.76 9.74 2.64
CA ASP A 151 -5.12 9.23 2.36
C ASP A 151 -5.48 8.03 3.24
N LEU A 152 -4.51 7.13 3.47
CA LEU A 152 -4.69 5.97 4.33
C LEU A 152 -4.83 6.38 5.80
N SER A 153 -4.00 7.32 6.28
CA SER A 153 -4.09 7.84 7.66
C SER A 153 -5.43 8.52 7.89
N ASP A 154 -5.91 9.34 6.95
CA ASP A 154 -7.20 10.02 7.04
C ASP A 154 -8.36 9.03 7.04
N LEU A 155 -8.28 8.00 6.20
CA LEU A 155 -9.26 6.93 6.16
C LEU A 155 -9.38 6.23 7.53
N VAL A 156 -8.26 5.81 8.12
CA VAL A 156 -8.27 5.09 9.41
C VAL A 156 -8.70 6.01 10.56
N SER A 157 -8.21 7.25 10.59
CA SER A 157 -8.39 8.19 11.70
C SER A 157 -9.78 8.85 11.80
N SER A 158 -10.67 8.59 10.82
CA SER A 158 -12.02 9.17 10.75
C SER A 158 -13.02 8.68 11.82
N GLY A 159 -12.68 7.67 12.64
CA GLY A 159 -13.52 7.15 13.72
C GLY A 159 -13.37 7.91 15.05
N ARG A 160 -14.42 7.93 15.88
CA ARG A 160 -14.40 8.54 17.23
C ARG A 160 -13.77 7.63 18.29
N ASP A 161 -14.06 6.33 18.25
CA ASP A 161 -13.53 5.34 19.19
C ASP A 161 -12.31 4.63 18.59
N ARG A 162 -11.14 5.25 18.75
CA ARG A 162 -9.89 4.69 18.23
C ARG A 162 -9.38 3.58 19.11
N LYS A 163 -9.23 2.39 18.52
CA LYS A 163 -8.58 1.26 19.20
C LYS A 163 -7.06 1.47 19.30
N PRO A 164 -6.38 0.86 20.29
CA PRO A 164 -4.93 0.97 20.41
C PRO A 164 -4.21 0.50 19.13
N GLU A 165 -4.75 -0.49 18.43
CA GLU A 165 -4.23 -0.94 17.14
C GLU A 165 -4.33 0.15 16.03
N GLU A 166 -5.38 0.97 16.04
CA GLU A 166 -5.52 2.09 15.09
C GLU A 166 -4.56 3.23 15.40
N LEU A 167 -4.29 3.50 16.67
CA LEU A 167 -3.29 4.48 17.10
C LEU A 167 -1.88 4.04 16.68
N ALA A 168 -1.50 2.80 16.99
CA ALA A 168 -0.22 2.22 16.57
C ALA A 168 -0.06 2.24 15.04
N PHE A 169 -1.15 1.95 14.31
CA PHE A 169 -1.14 2.03 12.85
C PHE A 169 -0.96 3.47 12.33
N SER A 170 -1.58 4.45 12.97
CA SER A 170 -1.40 5.87 12.63
C SER A 170 0.05 6.33 12.86
N GLU A 171 0.66 5.90 13.96
CA GLU A 171 2.09 6.14 14.24
C GLU A 171 2.99 5.50 13.17
N GLU A 172 2.70 4.27 12.73
CA GLU A 172 3.42 3.63 11.63
C GLU A 172 3.32 4.44 10.32
N CYS A 173 2.13 4.96 9.99
CA CYS A 173 1.93 5.84 8.85
C CYS A 173 2.72 7.16 8.99
N ALA A 174 2.79 7.74 10.19
CA ALA A 174 3.57 8.94 10.44
C ALA A 174 5.08 8.69 10.23
N LEU A 175 5.61 7.58 10.76
CA LEU A 175 7.00 7.18 10.56
C LEU A 175 7.33 6.92 9.09
N LYS A 176 6.46 6.22 8.35
CA LYS A 176 6.61 6.03 6.90
C LYS A 176 6.63 7.36 6.17
N SER A 177 5.73 8.27 6.52
CA SER A 177 5.66 9.61 5.91
C SER A 177 6.96 10.39 6.12
N LEU A 178 7.55 10.35 7.32
CA LEU A 178 8.86 10.98 7.58
C LEU A 178 9.97 10.38 6.72
N SER A 179 10.05 9.05 6.66
CA SER A 179 11.02 8.34 5.82
C SER A 179 10.89 8.71 4.34
N PHE A 180 9.66 8.75 3.81
CA PHE A 180 9.41 9.13 2.41
C PHE A 180 9.74 10.60 2.14
N ARG A 181 9.47 11.53 3.07
CA ARG A 181 9.88 12.94 2.93
C ARG A 181 11.40 13.07 2.85
N ALA A 182 12.13 12.40 3.73
CA ALA A 182 13.60 12.45 3.74
C ALA A 182 14.19 11.94 2.41
N GLU A 183 13.71 10.80 1.92
CA GLU A 183 14.13 10.23 0.65
C GLU A 183 13.75 11.11 -0.56
N ARG A 184 12.55 11.68 -0.55
CA ARG A 184 12.13 12.65 -1.58
C ARG A 184 13.07 13.85 -1.64
N CYS A 185 13.41 14.44 -0.48
CA CYS A 185 14.33 15.57 -0.39
C CYS A 185 15.72 15.20 -0.92
N PHE A 186 16.21 14.00 -0.60
CA PHE A 186 17.47 13.49 -1.14
C PHE A 186 17.47 13.43 -2.68
N TYR A 187 16.45 12.83 -3.30
CA TYR A 187 16.40 12.73 -4.77
C TYR A 187 16.12 14.06 -5.46
N LEU A 188 15.40 14.96 -4.79
CA LEU A 188 15.22 16.34 -5.24
C LEU A 188 16.54 17.12 -5.21
N ALA A 189 17.33 17.00 -4.15
CA ALA A 189 18.66 17.61 -4.11
C ALA A 189 19.59 17.00 -5.17
N LYS A 190 19.48 15.68 -5.42
CA LYS A 190 20.24 14.98 -6.47
C LYS A 190 19.89 15.49 -7.87
N SER A 191 18.62 15.73 -8.19
CA SER A 191 18.24 16.32 -9.49
C SER A 191 18.80 17.73 -9.67
N TYR A 192 18.73 18.59 -8.65
CA TYR A 192 19.31 19.94 -8.71
C TYR A 192 20.83 19.95 -8.85
N SER A 193 21.51 19.00 -8.23
CA SER A 193 22.97 18.85 -8.33
C SER A 193 23.41 18.46 -9.74
N LEU A 194 22.68 17.54 -10.38
CA LEU A 194 22.92 17.17 -11.79
C LEU A 194 22.61 18.32 -12.76
N ALA A 195 21.72 19.24 -12.38
CA ALA A 195 21.37 20.43 -13.15
C ALA A 195 22.27 21.65 -12.87
N ALA A 196 23.39 21.49 -12.16
CA ALA A 196 24.35 22.53 -11.78
C ALA A 196 23.73 23.73 -11.01
N LYS A 197 22.65 23.51 -10.26
CA LYS A 197 21.98 24.54 -9.43
C LYS A 197 22.40 24.43 -7.95
N SER A 198 23.69 24.63 -7.69
CA SER A 198 24.38 24.28 -6.43
C SER A 198 23.88 25.02 -5.17
N CYS A 199 23.35 26.23 -5.30
CA CYS A 199 22.86 26.98 -4.13
C CYS A 199 21.45 26.51 -3.68
N ARG A 200 20.63 26.00 -4.60
CA ARG A 200 19.27 25.51 -4.28
C ARG A 200 19.26 24.12 -3.68
N SER A 201 20.23 23.27 -4.02
CA SER A 201 20.35 21.93 -3.42
C SER A 201 20.65 21.99 -1.92
N LEU A 202 21.49 22.93 -1.47
CA LEU A 202 21.83 23.10 -0.04
C LEU A 202 20.61 23.55 0.79
N CYS A 203 19.82 24.51 0.29
CA CYS A 203 18.61 25.01 0.97
C CYS A 203 17.49 23.96 1.10
N ILE A 204 17.47 22.90 0.28
CA ILE A 204 16.45 21.83 0.36
C ILE A 204 16.82 20.77 1.40
N ILE A 205 18.12 20.53 1.61
CA ILE A 205 18.61 19.53 2.58
C ILE A 205 18.46 20.04 4.02
N LEU A 206 18.76 21.31 4.26
CA LEU A 206 18.71 21.96 5.59
C LEU A 206 17.35 21.86 6.33
N PRO A 207 16.17 22.08 5.72
CA PRO A 207 14.89 21.92 6.42
C PRO A 207 14.55 20.47 6.76
N CYS A 208 15.16 19.48 6.07
CA CYS A 208 15.00 18.07 6.39
C CYS A 208 15.77 17.67 7.66
N SER A 209 16.88 18.35 7.97
CA SER A 209 17.65 18.15 9.21
C SER A 209 17.08 18.87 10.44
N VAL A 210 16.20 19.86 10.25
CA VAL A 210 15.62 20.66 11.34
C VAL A 210 14.21 20.17 11.74
N SER A 211 13.61 19.27 10.96
CA SER A 211 12.28 18.69 11.22
C SER A 211 12.32 17.20 11.62
N CYS A 212 13.49 16.67 11.98
CA CYS A 212 13.68 15.35 12.60
C CYS A 212 13.81 15.50 14.12
#